data_AF-A0A8X6WVP0-F1
#
_entry.id   AF-A0A8X6WVP0-F1
#
_cell.length_a   1.000
_cell.length_b   1.000
_cell.length_c   1.000
_cell.angle_alpha   90.00
_cell.angle_beta   90.00
_cell.angle_gamma   90.00
#
_symmetry.space_group_name_H-M   'P 1'
#
loop_
_entity.id
_entity.type
_entity.pdbx_description
1 polymer ?
#
loop_
_entity_poly.entity_id
_entity_poly.type
_entity_poly.pdbx_seq_one_letter_code
_entity_poly.pdbx_strand_id
1 'polypeptide(L)'
;MVKSTLGYWNIRAIAEPIRYLLHHEKEQFEDRRYLFTDYTWKNEKNALGLDFPNLPYYIDGNIRITQSTAILRYLGRKYGLDGKNEQDKLRISLQNSK
;
A
#
# COMPACT_ATOMS: atom_id res chain seq x y z
N MET A 1 8.95 16.73 -5.75
CA MET A 1 8.84 15.48 -4.97
C MET A 1 8.23 14.43 -5.87
N VAL A 2 8.83 13.23 -5.96
CA VAL A 2 8.24 12.15 -6.74
C VAL A 2 6.98 11.70 -6.03
N LYS A 3 5.85 11.71 -6.74
CA LYS A 3 4.54 11.35 -6.21
C LYS A 3 4.50 9.85 -5.94
N SER A 4 4.11 9.42 -4.74
CA SER A 4 3.94 8.01 -4.42
C SER A 4 2.77 7.42 -5.23
N THR A 5 2.77 6.11 -5.48
CA THR A 5 1.73 5.43 -6.28
C THR A 5 1.18 4.23 -5.52
N LEU A 6 -0.13 4.14 -5.40
CA LEU A 6 -0.86 2.95 -4.93
C LEU A 6 -1.57 2.31 -6.11
N GLY A 7 -1.19 1.08 -6.44
CA GLY A 7 -1.83 0.29 -7.51
C GLY A 7 -2.76 -0.76 -6.95
N TYR A 8 -4.03 -0.77 -7.40
CA TYR A 8 -4.98 -1.83 -7.08
C TYR A 8 -6.11 -1.91 -8.11
N TRP A 9 -6.96 -2.93 -7.98
CA TRP A 9 -8.23 -2.99 -8.70
C TRP A 9 -9.10 -1.76 -8.41
N ASN A 10 -9.96 -1.38 -9.37
CA ASN A 10 -10.96 -0.32 -9.23
C ASN A 10 -12.15 -0.76 -8.34
N ILE A 11 -11.82 -1.21 -7.14
CA ILE A 11 -12.71 -1.57 -6.05
C ILE A 11 -12.06 -1.11 -4.74
N ARG A 12 -12.79 -1.20 -3.63
CA ARG A 12 -12.31 -0.87 -2.29
C ARG A 12 -11.37 -1.97 -1.77
N ALA A 13 -11.95 -3.06 -1.27
CA ALA A 13 -11.29 -4.25 -0.72
C ALA A 13 -10.04 -3.91 0.13
N ILE A 14 -8.98 -4.72 0.03
CA ILE A 14 -7.78 -4.62 0.87
C ILE A 14 -6.91 -3.37 0.62
N ALA A 15 -7.18 -2.59 -0.44
CA ALA A 15 -6.48 -1.33 -0.70
C ALA A 15 -7.17 -0.12 -0.05
N GLU A 16 -8.44 -0.24 0.32
CA GLU A 16 -9.20 0.88 0.88
C GLU A 16 -8.62 1.42 2.21
N PRO A 17 -8.22 0.57 3.17
CA PRO A 17 -7.57 1.08 4.38
C PRO A 17 -6.28 1.85 4.08
N ILE A 18 -5.55 1.46 3.03
CA ILE A 18 -4.34 2.16 2.59
C ILE A 18 -4.72 3.55 2.06
N ARG A 19 -5.74 3.65 1.19
CA ARG A 19 -6.25 4.95 0.70
C ARG A 19 -6.67 5.85 1.85
N TYR A 20 -7.38 5.32 2.84
CA TYR A 20 -7.80 6.10 4.01
C TYR A 20 -6.62 6.62 4.81
N LEU A 21 -5.60 5.81 5.05
CA LEU A 21 -4.40 6.26 5.75
C LEU A 21 -3.68 7.37 4.96
N LEU A 22 -3.49 7.19 3.65
CA LEU A 22 -2.87 8.20 2.79
C LEU A 22 -3.64 9.53 2.80
N HIS A 23 -4.97 9.48 2.74
CA HIS A 23 -5.82 10.68 2.84
C HIS A 23 -5.80 11.31 4.24
N HIS A 24 -5.79 10.51 5.31
CA HIS A 24 -5.67 10.99 6.69
C HIS A 24 -4.38 11.80 6.88
N GLU A 25 -3.27 11.29 6.35
CA GLU A 25 -1.96 11.95 6.35
C GLU A 25 -1.81 13.03 5.27
N LYS A 26 -2.88 13.30 4.51
CA LYS A 26 -2.94 14.29 3.42
C LYS A 26 -1.83 14.08 2.38
N GLU A 27 -1.35 12.85 2.20
CA GLU A 27 -0.33 12.52 1.20
C GLU A 27 -0.94 12.68 -0.20
N GLN A 28 -0.20 13.39 -1.07
CA GLN A 28 -0.53 13.46 -2.49
C GLN A 28 0.06 12.22 -3.19
N PHE A 29 -0.81 11.30 -3.61
CA PHE A 29 -0.40 10.04 -4.26
C PHE A 29 -1.22 9.78 -5.54
N GLU A 30 -0.68 8.95 -6.43
CA GLU A 30 -1.39 8.44 -7.61
C GLU A 30 -2.14 7.18 -7.21
N ASP A 31 -3.47 7.20 -7.28
CA ASP A 31 -4.32 6.03 -7.09
C ASP A 31 -4.52 5.34 -8.44
N ARG A 32 -3.60 4.44 -8.80
CA ARG A 32 -3.61 3.71 -10.06
C ARG A 32 -4.61 2.56 -9.98
N ARG A 33 -5.76 2.73 -10.64
CA ARG A 33 -6.89 1.80 -10.60
C ARG A 33 -7.00 0.97 -11.87
N TYR A 34 -6.82 -0.34 -11.72
CA TYR A 34 -6.97 -1.31 -12.81
C TYR A 34 -8.41 -1.81 -12.91
N LEU A 35 -8.95 -1.91 -14.12
CA LEU A 35 -10.22 -2.58 -14.38
C LEU A 35 -9.97 -4.08 -14.57
N PHE A 36 -10.89 -4.94 -14.13
CA PHE A 36 -10.79 -6.39 -14.35
C PHE A 36 -10.82 -6.78 -15.83
N THR A 37 -11.45 -5.93 -16.66
CA THR A 37 -11.55 -6.10 -18.11
C THR A 37 -10.29 -5.64 -18.84
N ASP A 38 -9.39 -4.95 -18.16
CA ASP A 38 -8.18 -4.39 -18.75
C ASP A 38 -6.97 -5.28 -18.44
N TYR A 39 -6.29 -5.75 -19.49
CA TYR A 39 -5.08 -6.55 -19.39
C TYR A 39 -3.84 -5.72 -18.99
N THR A 40 -3.97 -4.40 -18.78
CA THR A 40 -2.89 -3.50 -18.36
C THR A 40 -2.11 -4.02 -17.16
N TRP A 41 -2.76 -4.50 -16.09
CA TRP A 41 -2.04 -5.08 -14.95
C TRP A 41 -1.14 -6.25 -15.38
N LYS A 42 -1.66 -7.16 -16.21
CA LYS A 42 -0.91 -8.33 -16.68
C LYS A 42 0.34 -7.93 -17.48
N ASN A 43 0.25 -6.84 -18.22
CA ASN A 43 1.34 -6.32 -19.05
C ASN A 43 2.38 -5.54 -18.22
N GLU A 44 1.94 -4.80 -17.20
CA GLU A 44 2.80 -3.92 -16.42
C GLU A 44 3.49 -4.63 -15.24
N LYS A 45 2.88 -5.67 -14.67
CA LYS A 45 3.30 -6.23 -13.36
C LYS A 45 4.80 -6.52 -13.22
N ASN A 46 5.44 -6.98 -14.30
CA ASN A 46 6.86 -7.36 -14.31
C ASN A 46 7.79 -6.17 -14.57
N ALA A 47 7.28 -5.08 -15.16
CA ALA A 47 8.04 -3.86 -15.45
C ALA A 47 8.12 -2.91 -14.23
N LEU A 48 7.31 -3.15 -13.20
CA LEU A 48 7.25 -2.32 -11.99
C LEU A 48 8.40 -2.59 -11.00
N GLY A 49 9.32 -3.51 -11.28
CA GLY A 49 10.46 -3.80 -10.40
C GLY A 49 10.08 -4.23 -8.98
N LEU A 50 8.90 -4.85 -8.81
CA LEU A 50 8.42 -5.38 -7.54
C LEU A 50 9.11 -6.72 -7.26
N ASP A 51 9.62 -6.93 -6.04
CA ASP A 51 10.23 -8.21 -5.65
C ASP A 51 9.22 -9.38 -5.73
N PHE A 52 7.97 -9.10 -5.34
CA PHE A 52 6.86 -10.05 -5.40
C PHE A 52 5.65 -9.40 -6.09
N PRO A 53 5.56 -9.42 -7.43
CA PRO A 53 4.51 -8.72 -8.18
C PRO A 53 3.11 -9.17 -7.80
N ASN A 54 2.35 -8.29 -7.14
CA ASN A 54 0.98 -8.53 -6.72
C ASN A 54 0.22 -7.21 -6.51
N LEU A 55 -1.10 -7.29 -6.38
CA LEU A 55 -1.96 -6.18 -6.01
C LEU A 55 -2.48 -6.38 -4.56
N PRO A 56 -2.52 -5.32 -3.73
CA PRO A 56 -2.01 -3.97 -4.01
C PRO A 56 -0.49 -3.90 -3.99
N TYR A 57 0.04 -2.92 -4.73
CA TYR A 57 1.42 -2.46 -4.62
C TYR A 57 1.46 -0.99 -4.21
N TYR A 58 2.55 -0.58 -3.57
CA TYR A 58 2.84 0.82 -3.26
C TYR A 58 4.29 1.14 -3.63
N ILE A 59 4.49 2.25 -4.34
CA ILE A 59 5.80 2.75 -4.78
C ILE A 59 6.01 4.14 -4.21
N ASP A 60 7.12 4.34 -3.51
CA ASP A 60 7.49 5.59 -2.84
C ASP A 60 9.00 5.83 -3.01
N GLY A 61 9.36 6.60 -4.05
CA GLY A 61 10.75 6.75 -4.48
C GLY A 61 11.37 5.41 -4.88
N ASN A 62 12.37 4.97 -4.12
CA ASN A 62 13.06 3.68 -4.35
C ASN A 62 12.37 2.51 -3.62
N ILE A 63 11.40 2.78 -2.76
CA ILE A 63 10.66 1.75 -2.02
C ILE A 63 9.57 1.17 -2.91
N ARG A 64 9.53 -0.17 -2.98
CA ARG A 64 8.57 -0.93 -3.79
C ARG A 64 8.02 -2.06 -2.92
N ILE A 65 6.75 -1.99 -2.54
CA ILE A 65 6.14 -2.90 -1.57
C ILE A 65 4.88 -3.51 -2.19
N THR A 66 4.71 -4.81 -2.02
CA THR A 66 3.42 -5.51 -2.21
C THR A 66 2.95 -6.09 -0.88
N GLN A 67 1.75 -6.69 -0.85
CA GLN A 67 1.02 -7.11 0.37
C GLN A 67 0.41 -5.94 1.14
N SER A 68 -0.92 -5.92 1.23
CA SER A 68 -1.68 -4.80 1.83
C SER A 68 -1.26 -4.48 3.26
N THR A 69 -1.02 -5.51 4.08
CA THR A 69 -0.60 -5.36 5.48
C THR A 69 0.84 -4.83 5.60
N ALA A 70 1.74 -5.21 4.68
CA ALA A 70 3.10 -4.68 4.65
C ALA A 70 3.10 -3.20 4.27
N ILE A 71 2.28 -2.81 3.29
CA ILE A 71 2.09 -1.40 2.89
C ILE A 71 1.57 -0.58 4.08
N LEU A 72 0.50 -1.04 4.75
CA LEU A 72 -0.05 -0.35 5.93
C LEU A 72 1.00 -0.20 7.05
N ARG A 73 1.77 -1.25 7.34
CA ARG A 73 2.83 -1.20 8.35
C ARG A 73 3.95 -0.23 7.96
N TYR A 74 4.33 -0.17 6.68
CA TYR A 74 5.31 0.80 6.18
C TYR A 74 4.81 2.23 6.37
N LEU A 75 3.58 2.53 5.95
CA LEU A 75 2.98 3.85 6.11
C LEU A 75 2.82 4.22 7.58
N GLY A 76 2.43 3.27 8.42
CA GLY A 76 2.38 3.45 9.87
C GLY A 76 3.73 3.92 10.43
N ARG A 77 4.84 3.29 10.05
CA ARG A 77 6.18 3.74 10.44
C ARG A 77 6.56 5.09 9.83
N LYS A 78 6.27 5.31 8.54
CA LYS A 78 6.56 6.55 7.82
C LYS A 78 5.92 7.77 8.50
N TYR A 79 4.73 7.60 9.06
CA TYR A 79 3.94 8.67 9.67
C TYR A 79 3.87 8.61 11.21
N GLY A 80 4.60 7.71 11.86
CA GLY A 80 4.60 7.59 13.33
C GLY A 80 3.28 7.09 13.93
N LEU A 81 2.53 6.28 13.17
CA LEU A 81 1.25 5.67 13.55
C LEU A 81 1.39 4.18 13.96
N ASP A 82 2.60 3.67 14.18
CA ASP A 82 2.85 2.26 14.51
C ASP A 82 2.95 1.97 16.02
N GLY A 83 2.62 2.94 16.88
CA GLY A 83 2.66 2.81 18.34
C GLY A 83 3.97 3.32 18.96
N LYS A 84 3.95 3.65 20.25
CA LYS A 84 5.09 4.32 20.92
C LYS A 84 6.05 3.34 21.60
N ASN A 85 5.60 2.13 21.86
CA ASN A 85 6.37 1.08 22.54
C ASN A 85 6.05 -0.30 21.95
N GLU A 86 6.80 -1.32 22.38
CA GLU A 86 6.66 -2.68 21.85
C GLU A 86 5.29 -3.31 22.15
N GLN A 87 4.64 -2.94 23.26
CA GLN A 87 3.29 -3.43 23.56
C GLN A 87 2.26 -2.85 22.59
N ASP A 88 2.36 -1.56 22.24
CA ASP A 88 1.50 -0.93 21.24
C ASP A 88 1.68 -1.59 19.86
N LYS A 89 2.93 -1.75 19.43
CA LYS A 89 3.28 -2.39 18.15
C LYS A 89 2.75 -3.82 18.07
N LEU A 90 2.89 -4.59 19.15
CA LEU A 90 2.34 -5.94 19.24
C LEU A 90 0.82 -5.92 19.08
N ARG A 91 0.12 -5.06 19.82
CA ARG A 91 -1.35 -4.92 19.73
C ARG A 91 -1.81 -4.57 18.31
N ILE A 92 -1.13 -3.64 17.65
CA ILE A 92 -1.42 -3.26 16.25
C ILE A 92 -1.17 -4.44 15.30
N SER A 93 -0.10 -5.21 15.52
CA SER A 93 0.23 -6.35 14.67
C SER A 93 -0.84 -7.45 14.70
N LEU A 94 -1.50 -7.66 15.84
CA LEU A 94 -2.55 -8.65 16.03
C LEU A 94 -3.84 -8.33 15.26
N GLN A 95 -4.13 -7.06 15.02
CA GLN A 95 -5.33 -6.63 14.31
C GLN A 95 -5.39 -7.15 12.86
N ASN A 96 -4.24 -7.52 12.28
CA ASN A 96 -4.11 -7.98 10.89
C ASN A 96 -3.96 -9.51 10.76
N SER A 97 -4.26 -10.28 11.81
CA SER A 97 -4.00 -11.73 11.89
C SER A 97 -5.25 -12.61 11.77
N LYS A 98 -6.35 -12.11 11.19
CA LYS A 98 -7.61 -12.87 11.03
C LYS A 98 -7.93 -13.14 9.58
#